data_AF-A0A1G9NYA7-F1
#
_entry.id   AF-A0A1G9NYA7-F1
#
_cell.length_a   1.000
_cell.length_b   1.000
_cell.length_c   1.000
_cell.angle_alpha   90.00
_cell.angle_beta   90.00
_cell.angle_gamma   90.00
#
_symmetry.space_group_name_H-M   'P 1'
#
loop_
_entity.id
_entity.type
_entity.pdbx_description
1 polymer ?
#
loop_
_entity_poly.entity_id
_entity_poly.type
_entity_poly.pdbx_seq_one_letter_code
_entity_poly.pdbx_strand_id
1 'polypeptide(L)' 'MGLKSNIYKILRIWNDIDAVRKGRVGKRISRRAAGKSAGKAIRKLLK' A
#
# COMPACT_ATOMS: atom_id res chain seq x y z
N MET A 1 4.77 4.21 -21.70
CA MET A 1 3.85 4.22 -20.53
C MET A 1 2.55 4.88 -20.94
N GLY A 2 1.42 4.18 -20.87
CA GLY A 2 0.13 4.77 -21.25
C GLY A 2 -0.37 5.79 -20.22
N LEU A 3 -1.28 6.67 -20.65
CA LEU A 3 -1.90 7.71 -19.83
C LEU A 3 -2.41 7.18 -18.48
N LYS A 4 -3.08 6.01 -18.48
CA LYS A 4 -3.54 5.35 -17.25
C LYS A 4 -2.41 5.10 -16.24
N SER A 5 -1.27 4.60 -16.70
CA SER A 5 -0.13 4.28 -15.82
C SER A 5 0.44 5.54 -15.16
N ASN A 6 0.49 6.64 -15.89
CA ASN A 6 0.97 7.93 -15.37
C ASN A 6 0.00 8.50 -14.32
N ILE A 7 -1.31 8.44 -14.58
CA ILE A 7 -2.34 8.85 -13.61
C ILE A 7 -2.21 8.04 -12.31
N TYR A 8 -2.10 6.71 -12.40
CA TYR A 8 -1.93 5.87 -11.21
C TYR A 8 -0.65 6.17 -10.41
N LYS A 9 0.46 6.50 -11.10
CA LYS A 9 1.70 6.90 -10.42
C LYS A 9 1.51 8.19 -9.63
N ILE A 10 0.94 9.21 -10.26
CA ILE A 10 0.65 10.49 -9.61
C ILE A 10 -0.28 10.28 -8.42
N LEU A 11 -1.35 9.50 -8.60
CA LEU A 11 -2.32 9.19 -7.54
C LEU A 11 -1.64 8.47 -6.36
N ARG A 12 -0.67 7.58 -6.63
CA ARG A 12 0.07 6.88 -5.58
C ARG A 12 0.91 7.85 -4.75
N ILE A 13 1.63 8.75 -5.41
CA ILE A 13 2.45 9.79 -4.78
C ILE A 13 1.56 10.73 -3.95
N TRP A 14 0.45 11.18 -4.52
CA TRP A 14 -0.49 12.07 -3.82
C TRP A 14 -1.06 11.42 -2.55
N ASN A 15 -1.40 10.14 -2.61
CA ASN A 15 -1.84 9.38 -1.43
C ASN A 15 -0.72 9.19 -0.38
N ASP A 16 0.54 9.08 -0.79
CA ASP A 16 1.68 9.03 0.13
C ASP A 16 1.85 10.38 0.84
N ILE A 17 1.76 11.50 0.10
CA ILE A 17 1.79 12.85 0.67
C ILE A 17 0.63 13.10 1.64
N ASP A 18 -0.61 12.73 1.28
CA ASP A 18 -1.77 12.92 2.18
C ASP A 18 -1.65 12.08 3.46
N ALA A 19 -1.06 10.89 3.37
CA ALA A 19 -0.80 10.05 4.54
C ALA A 19 0.24 10.67 5.48
N VAL A 20 1.29 11.30 4.93
CA VAL A 20 2.31 12.03 5.69
C VAL A 20 1.68 13.25 6.35
N ARG A 21 0.98 14.09 5.57
CA ARG A 21 0.35 15.32 6.05
C ARG A 21 -0.64 15.07 7.19
N LYS A 22 -1.36 13.96 7.16
CA LYS A 22 -2.33 13.59 8.21
C LYS A 22 -1.71 12.77 9.35
N GLY A 23 -0.40 12.51 9.35
CA GLY A 23 0.26 11.69 10.37
C GLY A 23 -0.14 10.20 10.35
N ARG A 24 -0.73 9.71 9.26
CA ARG A 24 -1.29 8.35 9.14
C ARG A 24 -0.36 7.35 8.43
N VAL A 25 0.89 7.73 8.15
CA VAL A 25 1.89 6.86 7.51
C VAL A 25 2.10 5.57 8.31
N GLY A 26 2.22 5.65 9.63
CA GLY A 26 2.38 4.47 10.50
C GLY A 26 1.25 3.46 10.30
N LYS A 27 -0.01 3.93 10.33
CA LYS A 27 -1.21 3.10 10.09
C LYS A 27 -1.23 2.49 8.69
N ARG A 28 -0.66 3.16 7.69
CA ARG A 28 -0.56 2.64 6.31
C ARG A 28 0.50 1.54 6.20
N ILE A 29 1.66 1.76 6.82
CA ILE A 29 2.74 0.78 6.85
C ILE A 29 2.30 -0.46 7.64
N SER A 30 1.70 -0.29 8.82
CA SER A 30 1.22 -1.39 9.64
C SER A 30 0.18 -2.25 8.91
N ARG A 31 -0.81 -1.63 8.25
CA ARG A 31 -1.77 -2.35 7.39
C ARG A 31 -1.11 -3.12 6.26
N ARG A 32 -0.13 -2.53 5.57
CA ARG A 32 0.61 -3.22 4.50
C ARG A 32 1.42 -4.39 5.03
N ALA A 33 2.08 -4.22 6.18
CA ALA A 33 2.83 -5.27 6.84
C ALA A 33 1.91 -6.42 7.27
N ALA A 34 0.80 -6.11 7.94
CA ALA A 34 -0.21 -7.07 8.38
C ALA A 34 -0.81 -7.85 7.20
N GLY A 35 -1.16 -7.18 6.09
CA GLY A 35 -1.65 -7.86 4.90
C GLY A 35 -0.62 -8.78 4.26
N LYS A 36 0.65 -8.37 4.21
CA LYS A 36 1.75 -9.20 3.69
C LYS A 36 2.04 -10.40 4.58
N SER A 37 2.04 -10.24 5.90
CA SER A 37 2.25 -11.33 6.85
C SER A 37 1.08 -12.31 6.82
N ALA A 38 -0.16 -11.82 6.84
CA ALA A 38 -1.36 -12.63 6.74
C ALA A 38 -1.39 -13.42 5.43
N GLY A 39 -1.13 -12.77 4.28
CA GLY A 39 -1.07 -13.46 2.98
C GLY A 39 0.02 -14.54 2.92
N LYS A 40 1.19 -14.30 3.54
CA LYS A 40 2.24 -15.32 3.68
C LYS A 40 1.81 -16.49 4.56
N ALA A 41 1.13 -16.23 5.68
CA ALA A 41 0.62 -17.26 6.57
C ALA A 41 -0.46 -18.12 5.89
N ILE A 42 -1.43 -17.48 5.25
CA ILE A 42 -2.50 -18.15 4.47
C ILE A 42 -1.88 -19.02 3.37
N ARG A 43 -0.90 -18.49 2.62
CA ARG A 43 -0.22 -19.26 1.57
C ARG A 43 0.50 -20.51 2.09
N LYS A 44 0.99 -20.49 3.34
CA LYS A 44 1.61 -21.65 3.98
C LYS A 44 0.59 -22.66 4.52
N LEU A 45 -0.61 -22.20 4.88
CA LEU A 45 -1.69 -23.06 5.38
C LEU A 45 -2.45 -23.77 4.24
N LEU A 46 -2.57 -23.11 3.08
CA LEU A 46 -3.29 -23.62 1.92
C LEU A 46 -2.41 -24.36 0.91
N LYS A 47 -1.13 -24.54 1.21
CA LYS A 47 -0.16 -25.24 0.36
C LYS A 47 0.39 -26.44 1.11
#